data_AF-A0A3N7E198-F1
#
_entry.id   AF-A0A3N7E198-F1
#
_cell.length_a   1.000
_cell.length_b   1.000
_cell.length_c   1.000
_cell.angle_alpha   90.00
_cell.angle_beta   90.00
_cell.angle_gamma   90.00
#
_symmetry.space_group_name_H-M   'P 1'
#
loop_
_entity.id
_entity.type
_entity.pdbx_description
1 polymer ?
#
loop_
_entity_poly.entity_id
_entity_poly.type
_entity_poly.pdbx_seq_one_letter_code
_entity_poly.pdbx_strand_id
1 'polypeptide(L)'
;MQGLHLTADLQGCRCASAWLLDATALGGACTDAVRAAGLQAVGQLFHAFPATAQGPGGVTATVLLAESHLCVHTWPEQCAVTLDVYVCNFGADHSAKAHALMDALLALFEPTAVDRHALQRGAVNVPSPQVPAMLLAAGRGERMRPLTDTTPKPLLQVQGQPLLQWHLAALQAAGVEQVLINTAWLGRQISDCFSSVFGLERLIGKRKQLSISYSHEGADFGAALETAGGIARALPQLGPVFWLAAGDVFAPDFVFDRAAVQAFEASGHLAHLWLVPNPAHNPRGDFGLSADGLALNLPADDPTPRYTYSTIALLRAELFAPPWCDIPAGNPGGIKAPLAPLLRRAMDNGRVSAQLYTGRWTDVGTPERLAQLNQPG
;
A
#
# COMPACT_ATOMS: atom_id res chain seq x y z
N MET A 1 13.62 -15.95 6.53
CA MET A 1 14.68 -15.72 5.52
C MET A 1 14.94 -14.23 5.25
N GLN A 2 14.26 -13.29 5.90
CA GLN A 2 14.57 -11.88 5.75
C GLN A 2 15.87 -11.53 6.49
N GLY A 3 16.71 -10.68 5.91
CA GLY A 3 17.93 -10.18 6.54
C GLY A 3 18.46 -8.95 5.83
N LEU A 4 19.25 -8.15 6.53
CA LEU A 4 19.85 -6.94 6.00
C LEU A 4 21.31 -7.23 5.63
N HIS A 5 21.66 -7.01 4.36
CA HIS A 5 23.02 -7.12 3.83
C HIS A 5 23.54 -5.72 3.54
N LEU A 6 24.56 -5.30 4.26
CA LEU A 6 25.25 -4.02 4.10
C LEU A 6 26.61 -4.29 3.49
N THR A 7 26.94 -3.56 2.42
CA THR A 7 28.30 -3.52 1.88
C THR A 7 28.84 -2.10 1.91
N ALA A 8 30.15 -1.95 2.05
CA ALA A 8 30.79 -0.65 1.95
C ALA A 8 32.19 -0.77 1.35
N ASP A 9 32.49 0.11 0.39
CA ASP A 9 33.82 0.30 -0.17
C ASP A 9 34.42 1.58 0.39
N LEU A 10 35.52 1.44 1.11
CA LEU A 10 36.19 2.52 1.84
C LEU A 10 37.46 2.93 1.11
N GLN A 11 37.66 4.24 0.96
CA GLN A 11 38.83 4.80 0.31
C GLN A 11 39.52 5.85 1.18
N GLY A 12 40.85 5.86 1.13
CA GLY A 12 41.70 6.77 1.90
C GLY A 12 41.56 6.56 3.41
N CYS A 13 41.58 5.30 3.85
CA CYS A 13 41.55 4.92 5.26
C CYS A 13 42.77 5.50 6.01
N ARG A 14 42.54 6.24 7.10
CA ARG A 14 43.59 6.92 7.89
C ARG A 14 43.94 6.23 9.20
N CYS A 15 43.37 5.05 9.42
CA CYS A 15 43.55 4.27 10.64
C CYS A 15 44.99 3.78 10.85
N ALA A 16 45.27 3.23 12.03
CA ALA A 16 46.56 2.58 12.31
C ALA A 16 46.85 1.46 11.30
N SER A 17 48.10 1.35 10.84
CA SER A 17 48.52 0.38 9.82
C SER A 17 48.28 -1.08 10.21
N ALA A 18 48.26 -1.38 11.51
CA ALA A 18 47.96 -2.71 12.04
C ALA A 18 46.57 -3.21 11.58
N TRP A 19 45.60 -2.33 11.40
CA TRP A 19 44.26 -2.71 10.92
C TRP A 19 44.25 -3.16 9.46
N LEU A 20 45.26 -2.79 8.68
CA LEU A 20 45.37 -3.18 7.27
C LEU A 20 46.28 -4.39 7.05
N LEU A 21 47.17 -4.69 8.01
CA LEU A 21 48.31 -5.60 7.81
C LEU A 21 48.35 -6.79 8.78
N ASP A 22 47.80 -6.65 10.00
CA ASP A 22 47.87 -7.67 11.03
C ASP A 22 46.51 -8.39 11.17
N ALA A 23 46.47 -9.63 10.71
CA ALA A 23 45.27 -10.47 10.77
C ALA A 23 44.78 -10.72 12.20
N THR A 24 45.68 -10.79 13.18
CA THR A 24 45.31 -11.02 14.59
C THR A 24 44.71 -9.75 15.19
N ALA A 25 45.34 -8.60 14.93
CA ALA A 25 44.84 -7.31 15.41
C ALA A 25 43.47 -7.00 14.80
N LEU A 26 43.36 -7.02 13.46
CA LEU A 26 42.10 -6.74 12.78
C LEU A 26 41.01 -7.75 13.19
N GLY A 27 41.35 -9.04 13.23
CA GLY A 27 40.42 -10.08 13.65
C GLY A 27 39.87 -9.86 15.06
N GLY A 28 40.72 -9.46 16.01
CA GLY A 28 40.30 -9.08 17.36
C GLY A 28 39.32 -7.91 17.38
N ALA A 29 39.62 -6.83 16.65
CA ALA A 29 38.75 -5.67 16.55
C ALA A 29 37.39 -5.99 15.90
N CYS A 30 37.38 -6.83 14.85
CA CYS A 30 36.14 -7.31 14.23
C CYS A 30 35.28 -8.10 15.23
N THR A 31 35.88 -9.03 15.98
CA THR A 31 35.16 -9.84 16.98
C THR A 31 34.66 -8.99 18.16
N ASP A 32 35.38 -7.93 18.53
CA ASP A 32 34.94 -6.97 19.55
C ASP A 32 33.78 -6.09 19.05
N ALA A 33 33.86 -5.59 17.81
CA ALA A 33 32.79 -4.83 17.18
C ALA A 33 31.49 -5.65 17.06
N VAL A 34 31.60 -6.93 16.68
CA VAL A 34 30.47 -7.87 16.65
C VAL A 34 29.80 -7.98 18.02
N ARG A 35 30.60 -8.18 19.08
CA ARG A 35 30.07 -8.28 20.46
C ARG A 35 29.43 -6.97 20.92
N ALA A 36 30.04 -5.83 20.62
CA ALA A 36 29.52 -4.51 20.97
C ALA A 36 28.18 -4.20 20.26
N ALA A 37 28.01 -4.66 19.02
CA ALA A 37 26.76 -4.56 18.28
C ALA A 37 25.66 -5.54 18.77
N GLY A 38 25.95 -6.37 19.78
CA GLY A 38 25.01 -7.34 20.33
C GLY A 38 24.75 -8.54 19.42
N LEU A 39 25.71 -8.88 18.55
CA LEU A 39 25.69 -10.05 17.66
C LEU A 39 26.58 -11.16 18.24
N GLN A 40 26.25 -12.42 17.93
CA GLN A 40 26.97 -13.58 18.47
C GLN A 40 27.91 -14.17 17.42
N ALA A 41 29.22 -14.09 17.66
CA ALA A 41 30.22 -14.83 16.88
C ALA A 41 30.16 -16.33 17.22
N VAL A 42 30.11 -17.18 16.19
CA VAL A 42 30.12 -18.65 16.30
C VAL A 42 31.32 -19.29 15.60
N GLY A 43 32.09 -18.52 14.82
CA GLY A 43 33.33 -18.94 14.19
C GLY A 43 34.10 -17.75 13.62
N GLN A 44 35.39 -17.92 13.35
CA GLN A 44 36.23 -16.85 12.80
C GLN A 44 37.37 -17.41 11.96
N LEU A 45 37.79 -16.67 10.93
CA LEU A 45 38.96 -16.96 10.11
C LEU A 45 39.64 -15.65 9.72
N PHE A 46 40.92 -15.52 10.05
CA PHE A 46 41.73 -14.34 9.74
C PHE A 46 42.96 -14.78 8.95
N HIS A 47 43.24 -14.10 7.84
CA HIS A 47 44.32 -14.44 6.95
C HIS A 47 45.05 -13.19 6.49
N ALA A 48 46.36 -13.12 6.76
CA ALA A 48 47.25 -12.12 6.20
C ALA A 48 47.90 -12.67 4.93
N PHE A 49 47.85 -11.90 3.85
CA PHE A 49 48.47 -12.27 2.59
C PHE A 49 49.95 -11.87 2.57
N PRO A 50 50.80 -12.62 1.86
CA PRO A 50 52.20 -12.26 1.71
C PRO A 50 52.35 -10.95 0.92
N ALA A 51 53.41 -10.20 1.21
CA ALA A 51 53.78 -9.03 0.43
C ALA A 51 54.11 -9.39 -1.02
N THR A 52 53.85 -8.46 -1.93
CA THR A 52 54.17 -8.58 -3.35
C THR A 52 55.15 -7.49 -3.77
N ALA A 53 55.60 -7.52 -5.03
CA ALA A 53 56.42 -6.43 -5.59
C ALA A 53 55.68 -5.07 -5.61
N GLN A 54 54.36 -5.07 -5.47
CA GLN A 54 53.51 -3.87 -5.54
C GLN A 54 53.22 -3.26 -4.15
N GLY A 55 53.54 -3.97 -3.06
CA GLY A 55 53.27 -3.49 -1.71
C GLY A 55 53.11 -4.60 -0.67
N PRO A 56 52.86 -4.24 0.59
CA PRO A 56 52.55 -5.20 1.64
C PRO A 56 51.21 -5.90 1.36
N GLY A 57 51.09 -7.17 1.75
CA GLY A 57 49.84 -7.91 1.59
C GLY A 57 48.81 -7.46 2.61
N GLY A 58 47.55 -7.39 2.18
CA GLY A 58 46.42 -7.07 3.05
C GLY A 58 45.97 -8.26 3.92
N VAL A 59 44.77 -8.10 4.47
CA VAL A 59 44.14 -9.05 5.39
C VAL A 59 42.71 -9.32 4.93
N THR A 60 42.32 -10.59 4.98
CA THR A 60 40.90 -10.97 5.01
C THR A 60 40.54 -11.40 6.43
N ALA A 61 39.52 -10.77 7.00
CA ALA A 61 38.95 -11.17 8.29
C ALA A 61 37.47 -11.51 8.13
N THR A 62 37.10 -12.74 8.49
CA THR A 62 35.71 -13.21 8.46
C THR A 62 35.28 -13.67 9.84
N VAL A 63 34.12 -13.22 10.29
CA VAL A 63 33.46 -13.69 11.52
C VAL A 63 32.13 -14.31 11.13
N LEU A 64 31.96 -15.61 11.42
CA LEU A 64 30.69 -16.30 11.27
C LEU A 64 29.81 -15.92 12.46
N LEU A 65 28.62 -15.41 12.16
CA LEU A 65 27.64 -15.00 13.17
C LEU A 65 26.57 -16.09 13.30
N ALA A 66 25.95 -16.22 14.48
CA ALA A 66 24.76 -17.07 14.63
C ALA A 66 23.65 -16.68 13.64
N GLU A 67 23.62 -15.39 13.28
CA GLU A 67 22.63 -14.78 12.38
C GLU A 67 23.10 -14.67 10.92
N SER A 68 24.40 -14.75 10.61
CA SER A 68 25.00 -15.01 9.29
C SER A 68 26.52 -14.72 9.27
N HIS A 69 26.99 -13.51 8.91
CA HIS A 69 28.45 -13.24 8.81
C HIS A 69 28.85 -11.75 8.74
N LEU A 70 30.13 -11.51 9.03
CA LEU A 70 30.92 -10.31 8.73
C LEU A 70 32.15 -10.72 7.89
N CYS A 71 32.48 -9.99 6.84
CA CYS A 71 33.73 -10.11 6.09
C CYS A 71 34.37 -8.75 5.84
N VAL A 72 35.68 -8.67 6.00
CA VAL A 72 36.51 -7.49 5.80
C VAL A 72 37.70 -7.87 4.92
N HIS A 73 37.95 -7.09 3.87
CA HIS A 73 39.16 -7.22 3.05
C HIS A 73 39.90 -5.89 3.02
N THR A 74 41.21 -5.92 3.28
CA THR A 74 42.05 -4.71 3.28
C THR A 74 42.98 -4.70 2.07
N TRP A 75 43.23 -3.49 1.56
CA TRP A 75 44.10 -3.21 0.42
C TRP A 75 45.08 -2.10 0.83
N PRO A 76 46.16 -2.43 1.56
CA PRO A 76 47.07 -1.44 2.14
C PRO A 76 47.68 -0.50 1.10
N GLU A 77 48.00 -1.02 -0.09
CA GLU A 77 48.61 -0.26 -1.19
C GLU A 77 47.65 0.79 -1.79
N GLN A 78 46.35 0.64 -1.57
CA GLN A 78 45.31 1.58 -2.00
C GLN A 78 44.73 2.39 -0.83
N CYS A 79 45.19 2.13 0.40
CA CYS A 79 44.55 2.64 1.62
C CYS A 79 43.03 2.40 1.59
N ALA A 80 42.60 1.21 1.16
CA ALA A 80 41.21 0.87 0.91
C ALA A 80 40.78 -0.38 1.67
N VAL A 81 39.48 -0.49 1.94
CA VAL A 81 38.86 -1.62 2.64
C VAL A 81 37.51 -1.92 2.02
N THR A 82 37.17 -3.18 1.82
CA THR A 82 35.81 -3.60 1.46
C THR A 82 35.17 -4.34 2.61
N LEU A 83 33.93 -4.00 2.91
CA LEU A 83 33.16 -4.49 4.05
C LEU A 83 31.90 -5.20 3.57
N ASP A 84 31.60 -6.34 4.19
CA ASP A 84 30.37 -7.11 4.00
C ASP A 84 29.80 -7.51 5.37
N VAL A 85 28.62 -6.98 5.71
CA VAL A 85 27.89 -7.32 6.93
C VAL A 85 26.52 -7.85 6.53
N TYR A 86 26.27 -9.14 6.77
CA TYR A 86 24.95 -9.73 6.57
C TYR A 86 24.41 -10.31 7.87
N VAL A 87 23.20 -9.88 8.25
CA VAL A 87 22.51 -10.35 9.47
C VAL A 87 21.10 -10.80 9.11
N CYS A 88 20.73 -12.03 9.46
CA CYS A 88 19.36 -12.52 9.31
C CYS A 88 18.46 -11.97 10.42
N ASN A 89 17.24 -11.58 10.06
CA ASN A 89 16.15 -11.20 10.97
C ASN A 89 15.30 -12.43 11.35
N PHE A 90 15.94 -13.58 11.62
CA PHE A 90 15.23 -14.76 12.08
C PHE A 90 14.94 -14.62 13.58
N GLY A 91 13.66 -14.63 13.96
CA GLY A 91 13.22 -14.50 15.35
C GLY A 91 13.02 -13.07 15.86
N ALA A 92 13.72 -12.08 15.31
CA ALA A 92 13.54 -10.64 15.60
C ALA A 92 14.16 -9.76 14.49
N ASP A 93 13.89 -8.45 14.51
CA ASP A 93 14.56 -7.48 13.64
C ASP A 93 15.96 -7.12 14.21
N HIS A 94 17.01 -7.44 13.45
CA HIS A 94 18.40 -7.20 13.81
C HIS A 94 19.04 -6.09 12.97
N SER A 95 18.25 -5.34 12.19
CA SER A 95 18.75 -4.29 11.28
C SER A 95 19.57 -3.24 12.02
N ALA A 96 19.13 -2.83 13.22
CA ALA A 96 19.87 -1.88 14.06
C ALA A 96 21.26 -2.41 14.47
N LYS A 97 21.38 -3.71 14.74
CA LYS A 97 22.67 -4.35 15.07
C LYS A 97 23.60 -4.39 13.87
N ALA A 98 23.07 -4.69 12.69
CA ALA A 98 23.84 -4.67 11.44
C ALA A 98 24.38 -3.26 11.13
N HIS A 99 23.54 -2.22 11.30
CA HIS A 99 23.97 -0.83 11.17
C HIS A 99 25.04 -0.47 12.21
N ALA A 100 24.83 -0.81 13.48
CA ALA A 100 25.81 -0.54 14.54
C ALA A 100 27.17 -1.21 14.26
N LEU A 101 27.18 -2.45 13.76
CA LEU A 101 28.41 -3.13 13.36
C LEU A 101 29.09 -2.43 12.17
N MET A 102 28.34 -2.08 11.13
CA MET A 102 28.89 -1.35 9.98
C MET A 102 29.48 0.00 10.41
N ASP A 103 28.76 0.76 11.23
CA ASP A 103 29.20 2.08 11.68
C ASP A 103 30.45 1.99 12.59
N ALA A 104 30.57 0.92 13.40
CA ALA A 104 31.78 0.65 14.18
C ALA A 104 33.00 0.34 13.28
N LEU A 105 32.81 -0.38 12.17
CA LEU A 105 33.88 -0.65 11.21
C LEU A 105 34.29 0.61 10.45
N LEU A 106 33.33 1.47 10.05
CA LEU A 106 33.63 2.77 9.45
C LEU A 106 34.47 3.64 10.40
N ALA A 107 34.12 3.65 11.69
CA ALA A 107 34.89 4.37 12.70
C ALA A 107 36.30 3.79 12.90
N LEU A 108 36.47 2.46 12.79
CA LEU A 108 37.77 1.81 12.92
C LEU A 108 38.75 2.22 11.80
N PHE A 109 38.26 2.35 10.56
CA PHE A 109 39.09 2.58 9.39
C PHE A 109 39.30 4.06 9.02
N GLU A 110 38.50 4.96 9.58
CA GLU A 110 38.59 6.42 9.35
C GLU A 110 38.73 6.79 7.86
N PRO A 111 37.80 6.38 6.98
CA PRO A 111 37.91 6.61 5.54
C PRO A 111 37.61 8.07 5.17
N THR A 112 38.24 8.54 4.10
CA THR A 112 37.92 9.85 3.51
C THR A 112 36.73 9.81 2.55
N ALA A 113 36.44 8.65 1.98
CA ALA A 113 35.27 8.42 1.12
C ALA A 113 34.68 7.03 1.38
N VAL A 114 33.35 6.94 1.32
CA VAL A 114 32.58 5.73 1.61
C VAL A 114 31.51 5.56 0.54
N ASP A 115 31.51 4.44 -0.16
CA ASP A 115 30.39 4.02 -1.01
C ASP A 115 29.66 2.86 -0.32
N ARG A 116 28.40 3.07 0.10
CA ARG A 116 27.65 2.14 0.95
C ARG A 116 26.38 1.68 0.24
N HIS A 117 26.14 0.38 0.26
CA HIS A 117 24.93 -0.23 -0.26
C HIS A 117 24.20 -1.02 0.82
N ALA A 118 22.88 -1.10 0.68
CA ALA A 118 22.02 -1.91 1.53
C ALA A 118 21.09 -2.76 0.66
N LEU A 119 21.04 -4.06 0.95
CA LEU A 119 20.20 -5.02 0.25
C LEU A 119 19.39 -5.82 1.27
N GLN A 120 18.06 -5.75 1.15
CA GLN A 120 17.18 -6.64 1.92
C GLN A 120 17.13 -8.02 1.26
N ARG A 121 17.68 -9.03 1.93
CA ARG A 121 17.77 -10.40 1.42
C ARG A 121 16.64 -11.29 1.95
N GLY A 122 16.24 -12.25 1.12
CA GLY A 122 15.28 -13.31 1.47
C GLY A 122 13.89 -12.83 1.90
N ALA A 123 13.53 -11.60 1.54
CA ALA A 123 12.14 -11.22 1.34
C ALA A 123 11.62 -12.04 0.14
N VAL A 124 11.06 -13.22 0.42
CA VAL A 124 10.05 -13.76 -0.49
C VAL A 124 8.97 -12.69 -0.50
N ASN A 125 8.73 -12.08 -1.66
CA ASN A 125 7.64 -11.13 -1.85
C ASN A 125 6.33 -11.94 -1.77
N VAL A 126 6.00 -12.43 -0.58
CA VAL A 126 4.64 -12.78 -0.22
C VAL A 126 4.00 -11.42 -0.04
N PRO A 127 3.14 -10.95 -0.96
CA PRO A 127 2.40 -9.74 -0.69
C PRO A 127 1.69 -9.98 0.64
N SER A 128 1.84 -9.07 1.61
CA SER A 128 0.76 -8.87 2.57
C SER A 128 -0.51 -8.79 1.72
N PRO A 129 -1.55 -9.60 2.00
CA PRO A 129 -2.77 -9.54 1.22
C PRO A 129 -3.21 -8.08 1.14
N GLN A 130 -3.61 -7.64 -0.05
CA GLN A 130 -4.17 -6.30 -0.19
C GLN A 130 -5.32 -6.15 0.80
N VAL A 131 -5.53 -4.93 1.31
CA VAL A 131 -6.70 -4.62 2.13
C VAL A 131 -8.01 -4.99 1.40
N PRO A 132 -9.04 -5.42 2.13
CA PRO A 132 -10.33 -5.74 1.52
C PRO A 132 -10.93 -4.51 0.82
N ALA A 133 -11.95 -4.74 -0.01
CA ALA A 133 -12.65 -3.68 -0.69
C ALA A 133 -14.15 -3.74 -0.43
N MET A 134 -14.80 -2.57 -0.43
CA MET A 134 -16.23 -2.42 -0.47
C MET A 134 -16.65 -1.82 -1.82
N LEU A 135 -17.60 -2.47 -2.49
CA LEU A 135 -18.25 -1.92 -3.69
C LEU A 135 -19.66 -1.46 -3.37
N LEU A 136 -19.97 -0.21 -3.70
CA LEU A 136 -21.30 0.37 -3.44
C LEU A 136 -22.29 -0.03 -4.53
N ALA A 137 -23.29 -0.85 -4.21
CA ALA A 137 -24.24 -1.39 -5.18
C ALA A 137 -25.71 -1.37 -4.71
N ALA A 138 -26.02 -0.64 -3.63
CA ALA A 138 -27.37 -0.59 -3.06
C ALA A 138 -28.34 0.39 -3.76
N GLY A 139 -27.83 1.36 -4.52
CA GLY A 139 -28.62 2.46 -5.07
C GLY A 139 -29.67 2.03 -6.11
N ARG A 140 -30.84 2.69 -6.09
CA ARG A 140 -31.93 2.45 -7.05
C ARG A 140 -31.58 2.88 -8.48
N GLY A 141 -30.76 3.92 -8.63
CA GLY A 141 -30.42 4.48 -9.94
C GLY A 141 -31.63 5.12 -10.63
N GLU A 142 -32.39 5.97 -9.93
CA GLU A 142 -33.64 6.56 -10.45
C GLU A 142 -33.47 7.35 -11.75
N ARG A 143 -32.32 8.01 -11.91
CA ARG A 143 -31.94 8.74 -13.13
C ARG A 143 -31.63 7.85 -14.33
N MET A 144 -31.55 6.53 -14.13
CA MET A 144 -31.27 5.53 -15.17
C MET A 144 -32.54 4.82 -15.68
N ARG A 145 -33.73 5.23 -15.23
CA ARG A 145 -34.99 4.64 -15.68
C ARG A 145 -35.19 4.88 -17.19
N PRO A 146 -35.83 3.94 -17.91
CA PRO A 146 -36.45 2.70 -17.40
C PRO A 146 -35.48 1.53 -17.21
N LEU A 147 -34.19 1.65 -17.58
CA LEU A 147 -33.24 0.54 -17.53
C LEU A 147 -33.14 -0.07 -16.12
N THR A 148 -33.17 0.78 -15.10
CA THR A 148 -33.07 0.37 -13.70
C THR A 148 -34.37 -0.12 -13.06
N ASP A 149 -35.50 -0.07 -13.77
CA ASP A 149 -36.75 -0.65 -13.27
C ASP A 149 -36.68 -2.19 -13.23
N THR A 150 -35.89 -2.82 -14.11
CA THR A 150 -35.74 -4.29 -14.18
C THR A 150 -34.31 -4.80 -13.98
N THR A 151 -33.29 -3.95 -14.11
CA THR A 151 -31.88 -4.35 -14.00
C THR A 151 -31.14 -3.41 -13.04
N PRO A 152 -30.55 -3.88 -11.92
CA PRO A 152 -29.82 -3.00 -11.03
C PRO A 152 -28.66 -2.35 -11.78
N LYS A 153 -28.42 -1.07 -11.50
CA LYS A 153 -27.41 -0.24 -12.18
C LYS A 153 -26.03 -0.91 -12.32
N PRO A 154 -25.49 -1.60 -11.29
CA PRO A 154 -24.19 -2.28 -11.38
C PRO A 154 -24.14 -3.45 -12.38
N LEU A 155 -25.30 -3.95 -12.85
CA LEU A 155 -25.40 -5.01 -13.87
C LEU A 155 -25.67 -4.47 -15.29
N LEU A 156 -25.83 -3.16 -15.45
CA LEU A 156 -25.92 -2.56 -16.78
C LEU A 156 -24.60 -2.77 -17.53
N GLN A 157 -24.71 -3.05 -18.83
CA GLN A 157 -23.59 -3.44 -19.67
C GLN A 157 -22.78 -2.21 -20.10
N VAL A 158 -21.48 -2.23 -19.81
CA VAL A 158 -20.50 -1.27 -20.30
C VAL A 158 -19.41 -2.03 -21.05
N GLN A 159 -19.30 -1.76 -22.34
CA GLN A 159 -18.37 -2.38 -23.29
C GLN A 159 -18.41 -3.92 -23.21
N GLY A 160 -19.63 -4.47 -23.22
CA GLY A 160 -19.88 -5.91 -23.26
C GLY A 160 -19.78 -6.67 -21.94
N GLN A 161 -19.57 -5.98 -20.81
CA GLN A 161 -19.58 -6.61 -19.49
C GLN A 161 -20.36 -5.79 -18.44
N PRO A 162 -20.88 -6.43 -17.37
CA PRO A 162 -21.53 -5.72 -16.27
C PRO A 162 -20.64 -4.62 -15.69
N LEU A 163 -21.21 -3.46 -15.38
CA LEU A 163 -20.45 -2.31 -14.85
C LEU A 163 -19.62 -2.68 -13.60
N LEU A 164 -20.21 -3.41 -12.65
CA LEU A 164 -19.51 -3.84 -11.42
C LEU A 164 -18.34 -4.80 -11.69
N GLN A 165 -18.40 -5.55 -12.80
CA GLN A 165 -17.36 -6.51 -13.18
C GLN A 165 -16.03 -5.82 -13.45
N TRP A 166 -16.04 -4.59 -13.99
CA TRP A 166 -14.82 -3.81 -14.19
C TRP A 166 -14.04 -3.60 -12.89
N HIS A 167 -14.74 -3.29 -11.80
CA HIS A 167 -14.11 -3.15 -10.49
C HIS A 167 -13.63 -4.49 -9.93
N LEU A 168 -14.45 -5.54 -10.02
CA LEU A 168 -14.05 -6.88 -9.55
C LEU A 168 -12.80 -7.40 -10.27
N ALA A 169 -12.71 -7.19 -11.58
CA ALA A 169 -11.55 -7.54 -12.38
C ALA A 169 -10.29 -6.75 -11.96
N ALA A 170 -10.41 -5.43 -11.78
CA ALA A 170 -9.31 -4.58 -11.35
C ALA A 170 -8.84 -4.90 -9.92
N LEU A 171 -9.76 -5.19 -9.00
CA LEU A 171 -9.45 -5.62 -7.63
C LEU A 171 -8.75 -6.99 -7.61
N GLN A 172 -9.22 -7.95 -8.41
CA GLN A 172 -8.58 -9.25 -8.55
C GLN A 172 -7.15 -9.11 -9.13
N ALA A 173 -6.97 -8.24 -10.14
CA ALA A 173 -5.67 -7.97 -10.74
C ALA A 173 -4.69 -7.32 -9.74
N ALA A 174 -5.20 -6.48 -8.83
CA ALA A 174 -4.44 -5.86 -7.75
C ALA A 174 -4.09 -6.82 -6.59
N GLY A 175 -4.76 -7.98 -6.52
CA GLY A 175 -4.53 -8.97 -5.47
C GLY A 175 -5.44 -8.83 -4.25
N VAL A 176 -6.61 -8.17 -4.38
CA VAL A 176 -7.65 -8.18 -3.34
C VAL A 176 -8.20 -9.59 -3.20
N GLU A 177 -8.20 -10.11 -1.98
CA GLU A 177 -8.73 -11.45 -1.68
C GLU A 177 -10.20 -11.39 -1.23
N GLN A 178 -10.66 -10.27 -0.68
CA GLN A 178 -11.98 -10.10 -0.09
C GLN A 178 -12.66 -8.82 -0.56
N VAL A 179 -13.86 -8.96 -1.13
CA VAL A 179 -14.72 -7.86 -1.54
C VAL A 179 -16.08 -8.01 -0.87
N LEU A 180 -16.59 -6.93 -0.31
CA LEU A 180 -17.96 -6.83 0.18
C LEU A 180 -18.77 -5.94 -0.75
N ILE A 181 -19.95 -6.41 -1.15
CA ILE A 181 -20.87 -5.66 -2.00
C ILE A 181 -22.15 -5.36 -1.19
N ASN A 182 -22.47 -4.08 -0.96
CA ASN A 182 -23.76 -3.75 -0.33
C ASN A 182 -24.87 -3.73 -1.39
N THR A 183 -26.06 -4.22 -1.04
CA THR A 183 -27.16 -4.38 -1.99
C THR A 183 -28.50 -3.98 -1.37
N ALA A 184 -29.36 -3.34 -2.17
CA ALA A 184 -30.75 -3.07 -1.78
C ALA A 184 -31.71 -3.23 -2.95
N TRP A 185 -31.73 -2.29 -3.90
CA TRP A 185 -32.59 -2.39 -5.07
C TRP A 185 -32.16 -3.54 -5.99
N LEU A 186 -33.06 -4.50 -6.23
CA LEU A 186 -32.81 -5.71 -7.02
C LEU A 186 -31.54 -6.48 -6.59
N GLY A 187 -31.20 -6.42 -5.30
CA GLY A 187 -29.92 -6.94 -4.78
C GLY A 187 -29.67 -8.41 -5.08
N ARG A 188 -30.72 -9.24 -5.12
CA ARG A 188 -30.63 -10.67 -5.46
C ARG A 188 -30.03 -10.91 -6.84
N GLN A 189 -30.35 -10.07 -7.84
CA GLN A 189 -29.79 -10.22 -9.19
C GLN A 189 -28.27 -10.03 -9.19
N ILE A 190 -27.75 -9.17 -8.31
CA ILE A 190 -26.29 -8.93 -8.17
C ILE A 190 -25.62 -10.17 -7.59
N SER A 191 -26.17 -10.72 -6.50
CA SER A 191 -25.62 -11.95 -5.90
C SER A 191 -25.76 -13.17 -6.82
N ASP A 192 -26.84 -13.27 -7.58
CA ASP A 192 -27.04 -14.36 -8.55
C ASP A 192 -26.02 -14.25 -9.71
N CYS A 193 -25.65 -13.02 -10.12
CA CYS A 193 -24.68 -12.78 -11.19
C CYS A 193 -23.23 -13.06 -10.78
N PHE A 194 -22.80 -12.66 -9.59
CA PHE A 194 -21.39 -12.73 -9.17
C PHE A 194 -21.06 -13.84 -8.16
N SER A 195 -22.07 -14.47 -7.54
CA SER A 195 -21.89 -15.53 -6.54
C SER A 195 -20.99 -15.11 -5.37
N SER A 196 -20.49 -16.06 -4.57
CA SER A 196 -19.58 -15.82 -3.44
C SER A 196 -18.10 -15.84 -3.83
N VAL A 197 -17.79 -16.14 -5.08
CA VAL A 197 -16.43 -16.26 -5.60
C VAL A 197 -16.39 -15.71 -7.02
N PHE A 198 -15.46 -14.79 -7.27
CA PHE A 198 -15.21 -14.24 -8.60
C PHE A 198 -13.82 -14.62 -9.10
N GLY A 199 -13.77 -14.98 -10.38
CA GLY A 199 -12.53 -15.15 -11.13
C GLY A 199 -12.79 -15.22 -12.61
N LEU A 200 -12.14 -14.35 -13.39
CA LEU A 200 -12.07 -14.47 -14.84
C LEU A 200 -11.16 -15.68 -15.15
N GLU A 201 -11.73 -16.77 -15.67
CA GLU A 201 -11.21 -18.15 -15.65
C GLU A 201 -9.71 -18.41 -15.89
N ARG A 202 -9.22 -19.46 -15.19
CA ARG A 202 -8.11 -20.38 -15.51
C ARG A 202 -6.78 -19.79 -16.02
N LEU A 203 -6.28 -18.75 -15.36
CA LEU A 203 -4.84 -18.46 -15.42
C LEU A 203 -4.06 -19.66 -14.85
N ILE A 204 -3.22 -20.27 -15.68
CA ILE A 204 -2.36 -21.41 -15.33
C ILE A 204 -1.41 -20.94 -14.21
N GLY A 205 -1.72 -21.33 -12.98
CA GLY A 205 -0.96 -20.97 -11.78
C GLY A 205 -1.88 -20.62 -10.63
N LYS A 206 -1.53 -21.04 -9.41
CA LYS A 206 -2.29 -20.85 -8.16
C LYS A 206 -2.44 -19.36 -7.75
N ARG A 207 -3.09 -18.50 -8.56
CA ARG A 207 -3.55 -17.19 -8.09
C ARG A 207 -4.95 -17.30 -7.49
N LYS A 208 -5.10 -16.66 -6.33
CA LYS A 208 -6.24 -16.75 -5.42
C LYS A 208 -7.51 -16.21 -6.09
N GLN A 209 -8.60 -16.93 -5.93
CA GLN A 209 -9.94 -16.44 -6.29
C GLN A 209 -10.33 -15.30 -5.35
N LEU A 210 -11.10 -14.34 -5.85
CA LEU A 210 -11.60 -13.22 -5.05
C LEU A 210 -12.90 -13.65 -4.35
N SER A 211 -12.91 -13.62 -3.01
CA SER A 211 -14.10 -13.96 -2.23
C SER A 211 -15.02 -12.75 -2.15
N ILE A 212 -16.31 -12.96 -2.44
CA ILE A 212 -17.33 -11.94 -2.37
C ILE A 212 -18.28 -12.23 -1.22
N SER A 213 -18.45 -11.26 -0.32
CA SER A 213 -19.55 -11.23 0.65
C SER A 213 -20.53 -10.12 0.32
N TYR A 214 -21.74 -10.21 0.87
CA TYR A 214 -22.81 -9.26 0.61
C TYR A 214 -23.36 -8.66 1.90
N SER A 215 -23.67 -7.37 1.86
CA SER A 215 -24.42 -6.67 2.91
C SER A 215 -25.80 -6.31 2.36
N HIS A 216 -26.82 -7.09 2.72
CA HIS A 216 -28.15 -7.04 2.10
C HIS A 216 -29.08 -5.99 2.72
N GLU A 217 -28.70 -4.71 2.67
CA GLU A 217 -29.47 -3.57 3.19
C GLU A 217 -30.96 -3.61 2.83
N GLY A 218 -31.29 -3.94 1.58
CA GLY A 218 -32.70 -4.02 1.15
C GLY A 218 -33.47 -5.17 1.78
N ALA A 219 -32.83 -6.32 2.01
CA ALA A 219 -33.47 -7.45 2.68
C ALA A 219 -33.60 -7.21 4.19
N ASP A 220 -32.59 -6.58 4.78
CA ASP A 220 -32.48 -6.42 6.23
C ASP A 220 -33.24 -5.19 6.76
N PHE A 221 -33.36 -4.13 5.96
CA PHE A 221 -33.99 -2.85 6.36
C PHE A 221 -35.04 -2.33 5.37
N GLY A 222 -35.31 -3.03 4.27
CA GLY A 222 -36.29 -2.65 3.26
C GLY A 222 -35.85 -1.53 2.31
N ALA A 223 -34.68 -0.92 2.51
CA ALA A 223 -34.15 0.16 1.68
C ALA A 223 -32.63 0.28 1.80
N ALA A 224 -32.02 1.03 0.87
CA ALA A 224 -30.62 1.43 0.98
C ALA A 224 -30.41 2.37 2.18
N LEU A 225 -29.24 2.27 2.82
CA LEU A 225 -28.83 3.01 4.01
C LEU A 225 -28.01 4.27 3.70
N GLU A 226 -28.01 4.70 2.44
CA GLU A 226 -27.04 5.68 1.92
C GLU A 226 -25.58 5.22 2.11
N THR A 227 -24.61 6.04 1.69
CA THR A 227 -23.21 5.62 1.61
C THR A 227 -22.59 5.36 2.99
N ALA A 228 -22.69 6.29 3.94
CA ALA A 228 -22.07 6.11 5.25
C ALA A 228 -22.82 5.08 6.11
N GLY A 229 -24.15 5.07 6.05
CA GLY A 229 -24.96 4.05 6.74
C GLY A 229 -24.68 2.64 6.23
N GLY A 230 -24.52 2.49 4.92
CA GLY A 230 -24.15 1.21 4.28
C GLY A 230 -22.73 0.75 4.62
N ILE A 231 -21.76 1.67 4.61
CA ILE A 231 -20.39 1.36 5.04
C ILE A 231 -20.39 0.97 6.52
N ALA A 232 -21.05 1.74 7.39
CA ALA A 232 -21.14 1.44 8.83
C ALA A 232 -21.73 0.05 9.10
N ARG A 233 -22.73 -0.37 8.32
CA ARG A 233 -23.28 -1.73 8.35
C ARG A 233 -22.22 -2.80 8.04
N ALA A 234 -21.42 -2.55 7.01
CA ALA A 234 -20.44 -3.49 6.48
C ALA A 234 -19.13 -3.55 7.29
N LEU A 235 -18.84 -2.55 8.13
CA LEU A 235 -17.57 -2.43 8.88
C LEU A 235 -17.08 -3.71 9.57
N PRO A 236 -17.92 -4.52 10.24
CA PRO A 236 -17.45 -5.74 10.90
C PRO A 236 -16.77 -6.74 9.96
N GLN A 237 -16.93 -6.59 8.64
CA GLN A 237 -16.36 -7.44 7.60
C GLN A 237 -15.22 -6.78 6.80
N LEU A 238 -14.95 -5.47 6.96
CA LEU A 238 -14.05 -4.69 6.10
C LEU A 238 -12.66 -4.41 6.67
N GLY A 239 -12.36 -4.88 7.88
CA GLY A 239 -11.05 -4.62 8.52
C GLY A 239 -10.79 -3.13 8.83
N PRO A 240 -9.58 -2.77 9.30
CA PRO A 240 -9.27 -1.41 9.76
C PRO A 240 -9.07 -0.40 8.63
N VAL A 241 -8.60 -0.87 7.46
CA VAL A 241 -8.38 -0.10 6.23
C VAL A 241 -9.00 -0.90 5.09
N PHE A 242 -9.70 -0.22 4.18
CA PHE A 242 -10.31 -0.85 3.02
C PHE A 242 -10.43 0.10 1.85
N TRP A 243 -10.47 -0.47 0.65
CA TRP A 243 -10.85 0.23 -0.57
C TRP A 243 -12.36 0.47 -0.62
N LEU A 244 -12.77 1.61 -1.14
CA LEU A 244 -14.15 1.92 -1.51
C LEU A 244 -14.20 2.25 -3.00
N ALA A 245 -15.14 1.68 -3.74
CA ALA A 245 -15.48 2.13 -5.08
C ALA A 245 -17.00 2.09 -5.31
N ALA A 246 -17.53 3.04 -6.07
CA ALA A 246 -18.93 3.03 -6.47
C ALA A 246 -19.19 2.06 -7.62
N GLY A 247 -20.17 1.17 -7.46
CA GLY A 247 -20.59 0.22 -8.50
C GLY A 247 -21.28 0.86 -9.72
N ASP A 248 -21.37 2.18 -9.75
CA ASP A 248 -21.89 2.94 -10.88
C ASP A 248 -20.86 3.84 -11.57
N VAL A 249 -19.59 3.71 -11.19
CA VAL A 249 -18.46 4.39 -11.80
C VAL A 249 -17.79 3.46 -12.80
N PHE A 250 -17.44 3.99 -13.97
CA PHE A 250 -16.60 3.32 -14.95
C PHE A 250 -15.23 3.99 -14.98
N ALA A 251 -14.20 3.29 -14.50
CA ALA A 251 -12.83 3.77 -14.46
C ALA A 251 -11.86 2.64 -14.88
N PRO A 252 -11.80 2.30 -16.19
CA PRO A 252 -11.12 1.09 -16.67
C PRO A 252 -9.59 1.14 -16.51
N ASP A 253 -9.01 2.33 -16.36
CA ASP A 253 -7.57 2.53 -16.18
C ASP A 253 -7.17 2.69 -14.70
N PHE A 254 -8.13 2.63 -13.77
CA PHE A 254 -7.85 2.79 -12.36
C PHE A 254 -7.17 1.53 -11.78
N VAL A 255 -6.07 1.74 -11.08
CA VAL A 255 -5.31 0.67 -10.42
C VAL A 255 -5.46 0.79 -8.91
N PHE A 256 -5.89 -0.30 -8.27
CA PHE A 256 -5.94 -0.41 -6.82
C PHE A 256 -4.53 -0.70 -6.26
N ASP A 257 -3.66 0.31 -6.34
CA ASP A 257 -2.23 0.17 -6.08
C ASP A 257 -1.90 -0.10 -4.60
N ARG A 258 -1.07 -1.11 -4.35
CA ARG A 258 -0.60 -1.47 -3.02
C ARG A 258 0.32 -0.40 -2.42
N ALA A 259 1.10 0.32 -3.23
CA ALA A 259 1.93 1.41 -2.72
C ALA A 259 1.05 2.55 -2.15
N ALA A 260 -0.10 2.83 -2.78
CA ALA A 260 -1.07 3.79 -2.25
C ALA A 260 -1.66 3.33 -0.91
N VAL A 261 -1.94 2.02 -0.75
CA VAL A 261 -2.37 1.46 0.55
C VAL A 261 -1.30 1.68 1.62
N GLN A 262 -0.03 1.35 1.33
CA GLN A 262 1.07 1.48 2.28
C GLN A 262 1.30 2.94 2.71
N ALA A 263 1.27 3.86 1.74
CA ALA A 263 1.38 5.29 2.02
C ALA A 263 0.20 5.78 2.89
N PHE A 264 -1.03 5.34 2.58
CA PHE A 264 -2.20 5.68 3.37
C PHE A 264 -2.12 5.13 4.80
N GLU A 265 -1.71 3.87 4.95
CA GLU A 265 -1.51 3.21 6.25
C GLU A 265 -0.48 3.96 7.11
N ALA A 266 0.62 4.43 6.51
CA ALA A 266 1.65 5.19 7.20
C ALA A 266 1.25 6.65 7.53
N SER A 267 0.30 7.23 6.78
CA SER A 267 -0.04 8.66 6.90
C SER A 267 -0.86 9.06 8.12
N GLY A 268 -1.57 8.12 8.76
CA GLY A 268 -2.53 8.44 9.83
C GLY A 268 -3.81 9.18 9.37
N HIS A 269 -4.00 9.43 8.07
CA HIS A 269 -5.25 9.99 7.52
C HIS A 269 -6.41 9.00 7.66
N LEU A 270 -7.64 9.52 7.78
CA LEU A 270 -8.88 8.75 7.88
C LEU A 270 -9.45 8.36 6.51
N ALA A 271 -9.13 9.14 5.48
CA ALA A 271 -9.48 8.86 4.10
C ALA A 271 -8.42 9.36 3.13
N HIS A 272 -8.27 8.67 2.02
CA HIS A 272 -7.58 9.15 0.82
C HIS A 272 -8.55 9.10 -0.36
N LEU A 273 -8.79 10.23 -1.01
CA LEU A 273 -9.78 10.36 -2.09
C LEU A 273 -9.10 10.52 -3.44
N TRP A 274 -9.58 9.79 -4.45
CA TRP A 274 -9.28 10.13 -5.82
C TRP A 274 -10.31 11.14 -6.32
N LEU A 275 -9.84 12.33 -6.70
CA LEU A 275 -10.65 13.37 -7.33
C LEU A 275 -10.47 13.32 -8.84
N VAL A 276 -11.42 13.83 -9.61
CA VAL A 276 -11.37 13.89 -11.07
C VAL A 276 -11.68 15.29 -11.58
N PRO A 277 -11.22 15.66 -12.79
CA PRO A 277 -11.71 16.86 -13.47
C PRO A 277 -13.24 16.90 -13.50
N ASN A 278 -13.80 18.09 -13.30
CA ASN A 278 -15.25 18.25 -13.22
C ASN A 278 -15.93 17.83 -14.53
N PRO A 279 -16.83 16.85 -14.51
CA PRO A 279 -17.61 16.50 -15.68
C PRO A 279 -18.65 17.59 -15.96
N ALA A 280 -19.18 17.64 -17.19
CA ALA A 280 -20.13 18.67 -17.61
C ALA A 280 -21.40 18.78 -16.73
N HIS A 281 -21.78 17.69 -16.06
CA HIS A 281 -22.96 17.66 -15.17
C HIS A 281 -22.63 18.00 -13.71
N ASN A 282 -21.34 18.15 -13.33
CA ASN A 282 -20.92 18.64 -12.02
C ASN A 282 -19.84 19.74 -12.15
N PRO A 283 -20.13 20.88 -12.80
CA PRO A 283 -19.12 21.89 -13.13
C PRO A 283 -18.51 22.57 -11.89
N ARG A 284 -19.20 22.53 -10.75
CA ARG A 284 -18.75 23.14 -9.50
C ARG A 284 -17.79 22.25 -8.70
N GLY A 285 -17.72 20.94 -9.00
CA GLY A 285 -16.95 19.98 -8.20
C GLY A 285 -17.45 19.84 -6.77
N ASP A 286 -16.78 18.99 -5.99
CA ASP A 286 -17.21 18.62 -4.64
C ASP A 286 -16.25 19.11 -3.55
N PHE A 287 -14.93 18.97 -3.80
CA PHE A 287 -13.85 19.23 -2.84
C PHE A 287 -12.68 19.97 -3.51
N GLY A 288 -11.96 20.79 -2.73
CA GLY A 288 -10.69 21.37 -3.16
C GLY A 288 -9.52 20.40 -2.96
N LEU A 289 -8.36 20.72 -3.55
CA LEU A 289 -7.12 19.97 -3.41
C LEU A 289 -5.97 20.93 -3.13
N SER A 290 -5.28 20.75 -2.00
CA SER A 290 -4.09 21.53 -1.65
C SER A 290 -2.83 21.01 -2.35
N ALA A 291 -1.78 21.84 -2.38
CA ALA A 291 -0.48 21.47 -2.94
C ALA A 291 0.17 20.27 -2.23
N ASP A 292 -0.10 20.09 -0.93
CA ASP A 292 0.43 18.99 -0.11
C ASP A 292 -0.43 17.71 -0.21
N GLY A 293 -1.43 17.68 -1.10
CA GLY A 293 -2.25 16.49 -1.31
C GLY A 293 -3.34 16.28 -0.25
N LEU A 294 -3.80 17.34 0.42
CA LEU A 294 -4.99 17.29 1.29
C LEU A 294 -6.26 17.69 0.54
N ALA A 295 -7.35 16.98 0.83
CA ALA A 295 -8.69 17.36 0.37
C ALA A 295 -9.25 18.50 1.23
N LEU A 296 -9.88 19.49 0.59
CA LEU A 296 -10.33 20.71 1.25
C LEU A 296 -11.85 20.85 1.22
N ASN A 297 -12.44 21.15 2.38
CA ASN A 297 -13.83 21.54 2.53
C ASN A 297 -13.97 23.07 2.37
N LEU A 298 -13.89 23.55 1.13
CA LEU A 298 -13.90 24.98 0.84
C LEU A 298 -15.32 25.58 0.99
N PRO A 299 -15.46 26.84 1.44
CA PRO A 299 -16.71 27.62 1.36
C PRO A 299 -17.20 27.84 -0.08
N ALA A 300 -18.51 27.95 -0.29
CA ALA A 300 -19.10 27.94 -1.64
C ALA A 300 -18.59 29.06 -2.58
N ASP A 301 -18.16 30.18 -2.02
CA ASP A 301 -17.63 31.38 -2.67
C ASP A 301 -16.09 31.42 -2.77
N ASP A 302 -15.39 30.39 -2.29
CA ASP A 302 -13.94 30.28 -2.38
C ASP A 302 -13.47 30.18 -3.84
N PRO A 303 -12.47 30.97 -4.28
CA PRO A 303 -11.99 30.97 -5.65
C PRO A 303 -11.12 29.75 -6.00
N THR A 304 -10.71 28.95 -5.02
CA THR A 304 -9.85 27.79 -5.24
C THR A 304 -10.57 26.73 -6.10
N PRO A 305 -9.89 26.16 -7.10
CA PRO A 305 -10.48 25.11 -7.93
C PRO A 305 -10.99 23.92 -7.11
N ARG A 306 -12.14 23.39 -7.54
CA ARG A 306 -12.73 22.17 -7.01
C ARG A 306 -12.74 21.08 -8.05
N TYR A 307 -12.71 19.85 -7.56
CA TYR A 307 -12.74 18.64 -8.34
C TYR A 307 -13.88 17.73 -7.88
N THR A 308 -14.38 16.90 -8.78
CA THR A 308 -15.43 15.94 -8.47
C THR A 308 -14.83 14.75 -7.74
N TYR A 309 -15.50 14.27 -6.69
CA TYR A 309 -15.11 13.05 -6.02
C TYR A 309 -15.46 11.84 -6.89
N SER A 310 -14.46 11.06 -7.27
CA SER A 310 -14.64 9.88 -8.15
C SER A 310 -15.50 8.78 -7.52
N THR A 311 -15.76 8.86 -6.21
CA THR A 311 -16.29 7.78 -5.37
C THR A 311 -15.38 6.54 -5.35
N ILE A 312 -14.07 6.75 -5.55
CA ILE A 312 -13.01 5.79 -5.25
C ILE A 312 -12.15 6.35 -4.12
N ALA A 313 -11.93 5.55 -3.06
CA ALA A 313 -11.18 5.99 -1.89
C ALA A 313 -10.50 4.82 -1.16
N LEU A 314 -9.52 5.16 -0.33
CA LEU A 314 -9.09 4.35 0.81
C LEU A 314 -9.70 4.96 2.06
N LEU A 315 -10.29 4.13 2.92
CA LEU A 315 -10.95 4.57 4.14
C LEU A 315 -10.42 3.79 5.34
N ARG A 316 -10.39 4.45 6.50
CA ARG A 316 -10.23 3.80 7.80
C ARG A 316 -11.58 3.58 8.46
N ALA A 317 -11.72 2.43 9.14
CA ALA A 317 -12.88 2.16 9.98
C ALA A 317 -13.09 3.25 11.06
N GLU A 318 -12.00 3.89 11.52
CA GLU A 318 -12.03 5.02 12.46
C GLU A 318 -12.90 6.20 11.99
N LEU A 319 -13.01 6.46 10.69
CA LEU A 319 -13.89 7.52 10.15
C LEU A 319 -15.36 7.29 10.50
N PHE A 320 -15.73 6.04 10.78
CA PHE A 320 -17.09 5.61 11.11
C PHE A 320 -17.26 5.30 12.60
N ALA A 321 -16.39 5.85 13.45
CA ALA A 321 -16.50 5.80 14.90
C ALA A 321 -16.48 7.22 15.50
N PRO A 322 -16.86 7.40 16.78
CA PRO A 322 -16.71 8.68 17.46
C PRO A 322 -15.25 9.18 17.44
N PRO A 323 -14.99 10.49 17.27
CA PRO A 323 -15.96 11.59 17.20
C PRO A 323 -16.50 11.88 15.78
N TRP A 324 -16.10 11.09 14.78
CA TRP A 324 -16.41 11.36 13.38
C TRP A 324 -17.83 10.96 13.02
N CYS A 325 -18.28 9.80 13.50
CA CYS A 325 -19.57 9.22 13.18
C CYS A 325 -20.22 8.64 14.44
N ASP A 326 -21.53 8.89 14.60
CA ASP A 326 -22.33 8.38 15.73
C ASP A 326 -23.04 7.06 15.41
N ILE A 327 -22.92 6.57 14.17
CA ILE A 327 -23.52 5.28 13.77
C ILE A 327 -22.67 4.15 14.34
N PRO A 328 -23.22 3.26 15.20
CA PRO A 328 -22.47 2.13 15.72
C PRO A 328 -22.07 1.17 14.60
N ALA A 329 -20.90 0.54 14.74
CA ALA A 329 -20.42 -0.48 13.81
C ALA A 329 -21.46 -1.61 13.64
N GLY A 330 -21.70 -2.03 12.40
CA GLY A 330 -22.77 -2.96 12.04
C GLY A 330 -24.13 -2.28 11.78
N ASN A 331 -24.30 -1.01 12.17
CA ASN A 331 -25.51 -0.21 11.99
C ASN A 331 -26.82 -0.99 12.27
N PRO A 332 -26.98 -1.59 13.48
CA PRO A 332 -28.14 -2.43 13.81
C PRO A 332 -29.48 -1.71 13.72
N GLY A 333 -29.49 -0.37 13.85
CA GLY A 333 -30.70 0.44 13.74
C GLY A 333 -31.07 0.83 12.30
N GLY A 334 -30.28 0.46 11.28
CA GLY A 334 -30.56 0.83 9.89
C GLY A 334 -30.54 2.34 9.65
N ILE A 335 -29.62 3.06 10.31
CA ILE A 335 -29.49 4.52 10.19
C ILE A 335 -29.01 4.85 8.78
N LYS A 336 -29.73 5.74 8.10
CA LYS A 336 -29.35 6.26 6.78
C LYS A 336 -28.46 7.48 6.96
N ALA A 337 -27.31 7.50 6.29
CA ALA A 337 -26.43 8.66 6.32
C ALA A 337 -25.55 8.80 5.07
N PRO A 338 -25.34 10.03 4.58
CA PRO A 338 -24.43 10.30 3.49
C PRO A 338 -22.97 10.34 3.98
N LEU A 339 -22.03 10.02 3.09
CA LEU A 339 -20.58 10.04 3.40
C LEU A 339 -19.98 11.44 3.43
N ALA A 340 -20.50 12.37 2.61
CA ALA A 340 -19.90 13.69 2.44
C ALA A 340 -19.77 14.50 3.75
N PRO A 341 -20.74 14.53 4.68
CA PRO A 341 -20.57 15.23 5.95
C PRO A 341 -19.43 14.67 6.83
N LEU A 342 -19.22 13.35 6.83
CA LEU A 342 -18.11 12.71 7.56
C LEU A 342 -16.76 13.12 6.96
N LEU A 343 -16.67 13.07 5.63
CA LEU A 343 -15.47 13.50 4.91
C LEU A 343 -15.17 14.99 5.15
N ARG A 344 -16.17 15.87 5.08
CA ARG A 344 -16.00 17.31 5.35
C ARG A 344 -15.51 17.58 6.77
N ARG A 345 -16.10 16.93 7.78
CA ARG A 345 -15.62 17.03 9.17
C ARG A 345 -14.16 16.59 9.31
N ALA A 346 -13.77 15.50 8.65
CA ALA A 346 -12.39 15.02 8.66
C ALA A 346 -11.44 15.93 7.86
N MET A 347 -11.89 16.53 6.75
CA MET A 347 -11.14 17.53 5.98
C MET A 347 -10.85 18.78 6.81
N ASP A 348 -11.84 19.28 7.55
CA ASP A 348 -11.69 20.44 8.45
C ASP A 348 -10.62 20.21 9.54
N ASN A 349 -10.24 18.96 9.77
CA ASN A 349 -9.20 18.54 10.73
C ASN A 349 -7.91 18.05 10.05
N GLY A 350 -7.75 18.25 8.73
CA GLY A 350 -6.57 17.80 7.99
C GLY A 350 -6.39 16.28 7.95
N ARG A 351 -7.47 15.52 8.15
CA ARG A 351 -7.43 14.04 8.22
C ARG A 351 -7.80 13.35 6.90
N VAL A 352 -7.94 14.10 5.81
CA VAL A 352 -8.29 13.56 4.49
C VAL A 352 -7.26 13.99 3.46
N SER A 353 -6.56 13.01 2.89
CA SER A 353 -5.69 13.23 1.73
C SER A 353 -6.45 13.02 0.43
N ALA A 354 -5.94 13.56 -0.66
CA ALA A 354 -6.48 13.35 -1.99
C ALA A 354 -5.41 13.50 -3.06
N GLN A 355 -5.70 12.91 -4.22
CA GLN A 355 -4.93 13.15 -5.44
C GLN A 355 -5.86 13.22 -6.65
N LEU A 356 -5.39 13.87 -7.71
CA LEU A 356 -6.13 13.97 -8.97
C LEU A 356 -5.89 12.71 -9.81
N TYR A 357 -6.97 12.04 -10.21
CA TYR A 357 -6.99 10.99 -11.21
C TYR A 357 -7.38 11.58 -12.55
N THR A 358 -6.50 11.42 -13.55
CA THR A 358 -6.69 11.94 -14.91
C THR A 358 -6.88 10.85 -15.96
N GLY A 359 -7.00 9.58 -15.54
CA GLY A 359 -7.37 8.48 -16.43
C GLY A 359 -8.84 8.53 -16.79
N ARG A 360 -9.32 7.57 -17.61
CA ARG A 360 -10.73 7.53 -18.00
C ARG A 360 -11.59 7.31 -16.76
N TRP A 361 -12.61 8.15 -16.61
CA TRP A 361 -13.60 8.10 -15.55
C TRP A 361 -14.95 8.61 -16.06
N THR A 362 -16.01 7.87 -15.76
CA THR A 362 -17.39 8.26 -16.03
C THR A 362 -18.29 7.77 -14.89
N ASP A 363 -19.06 8.65 -14.26
CA ASP A 363 -20.23 8.23 -13.48
C ASP A 363 -21.37 7.89 -14.45
N VAL A 364 -21.83 6.64 -14.44
CA VAL A 364 -22.83 6.16 -15.40
C VAL A 364 -24.21 6.60 -14.94
N GLY A 365 -24.50 7.90 -14.88
CA GLY A 365 -25.68 8.41 -14.17
C GLY A 365 -26.95 8.62 -14.99
N THR A 366 -26.91 8.51 -16.33
CA THR A 366 -28.10 8.56 -17.21
C THR A 366 -28.02 7.55 -18.37
N PRO A 367 -29.15 7.13 -18.98
CA PRO A 367 -29.15 6.23 -20.13
C PRO A 367 -28.34 6.75 -21.31
N GLU A 368 -28.34 8.06 -21.55
CA GLU A 368 -27.60 8.70 -22.64
C GLU A 368 -26.09 8.56 -22.44
N ARG A 369 -25.61 8.76 -21.20
CA ARG A 369 -24.19 8.57 -20.86
C ARG A 369 -23.77 7.12 -20.98
N LEU A 370 -24.63 6.18 -20.57
CA LEU A 370 -24.39 4.75 -20.78
C LEU A 370 -24.30 4.40 -22.27
N ALA A 371 -25.21 4.95 -23.09
CA ALA A 371 -25.19 4.73 -24.53
C ALA A 371 -23.91 5.29 -25.18
N GLN A 372 -23.52 6.52 -24.82
CA GLN A 372 -22.27 7.15 -25.26
C GLN A 372 -21.05 6.30 -24.91
N LEU A 373 -21.00 5.76 -23.69
CA LEU A 373 -19.89 4.95 -23.21
C LEU A 373 -19.74 3.62 -23.97
N ASN A 374 -20.83 3.13 -24.55
CA ASN A 374 -20.91 1.91 -25.34
C ASN A 374 -20.74 2.14 -26.85
N GLN A 375 -20.59 3.38 -27.30
CA GLN A 375 -20.29 3.63 -28.71
C GLN A 375 -18.88 3.10 -29.03
N PRO A 376 -18.69 2.38 -30.15
CA PRO A 376 -17.36 2.01 -30.61
C PRO A 376 -16.56 3.28 -30.88
N GLY A 377 -15.39 3.38 -30.26
CA GLY A 377 -14.47 4.51 -30.38
C GLY A 377 -13.67 4.52 -31.66
#